data_AF-A0A7J8QLF0-F1
#
_entry.id   AF-A0A7J8QLF0-F1
#
_cell.length_a   1.000
_cell.length_b   1.000
_cell.length_c   1.000
_cell.angle_alpha   90.00
_cell.angle_beta   90.00
_cell.angle_gamma   90.00
#
_symmetry.space_group_name_H-M   'P 1'
#
loop_
_entity.id
_entity.type
_entity.pdbx_description
1 polymer ?
#
loop_
_entity_poly.entity_id
_entity_poly.type
_entity_poly.pdbx_seq_one_letter_code
_entity_poly.pdbx_strand_id
1 'polypeptide(L)'
;VGCELYLKDKTDWLIPLLQTEFFGPCADHQDLRKNEKNVFCIDCNLEFCRHCKVHSQHLSLQICKYVYQDVVRLQDMQKHIDCSRIQ
;
A
#
# COMPACT_ATOMS: atom_id res chain seq x y z
N VAL A 1 -22.50 -0.28 -8.25
CA VAL A 1 -21.38 -1.24 -8.27
C VAL A 1 -20.67 -1.09 -6.94
N GLY A 2 -21.26 -1.71 -5.91
CA GLY A 2 -20.78 -1.60 -4.54
C GLY A 2 -19.78 -2.72 -4.31
N CYS A 3 -18.53 -2.36 -4.04
CA CYS A 3 -17.61 -3.31 -3.46
C CYS A 3 -18.15 -3.64 -2.07
N GLU A 4 -18.62 -4.88 -1.92
CA GLU A 4 -19.08 -5.46 -0.67
C GLU A 4 -18.03 -5.20 0.39
N LEU A 5 -18.41 -4.39 1.38
CA LEU A 5 -17.62 -4.10 2.55
C LEU A 5 -17.50 -5.39 3.36
N TYR A 6 -16.50 -6.20 3.02
CA TYR A 6 -16.00 -7.23 3.91
C TYR A 6 -15.56 -6.53 5.20
N LEU A 7 -16.37 -6.70 6.25
CA LEU A 7 -16.01 -6.39 7.64
C LEU A 7 -14.88 -7.33 8.07
N LYS A 8 -13.70 -7.14 7.48
CA LYS A 8 -12.45 -7.67 7.99
C LYS A 8 -12.00 -6.66 9.03
N ASP A 9 -11.67 -7.13 10.23
CA ASP A 9 -11.22 -6.29 11.34
C ASP A 9 -10.26 -5.21 10.83
N LYS A 10 -10.47 -3.95 11.21
CA LYS A 10 -9.75 -2.77 10.66
C LYS A 10 -8.21 -2.84 10.85
N THR A 11 -7.73 -3.84 11.57
CA THR A 11 -6.32 -4.17 11.85
C THR A 11 -5.71 -5.26 10.96
N ASP A 12 -6.48 -5.93 10.11
CA ASP A 12 -6.04 -7.12 9.36
C ASP A 12 -5.26 -6.82 8.06
N TRP A 13 -4.95 -5.56 7.80
CA TRP A 13 -4.19 -5.11 6.63
C TRP A 13 -2.68 -5.15 6.83
N LEU A 14 -2.21 -5.21 8.09
CA LEU A 14 -0.79 -5.28 8.42
C LEU A 14 -0.14 -6.58 7.92
N ILE A 15 -0.84 -7.71 8.06
CA ILE A 15 -0.33 -9.01 7.60
C ILE A 15 -0.15 -9.00 6.07
N PRO A 16 -1.17 -8.63 5.26
CA PRO A 16 -0.99 -8.44 3.82
C PRO A 16 0.16 -7.48 3.49
N LEU A 17 0.22 -6.30 4.12
CA LEU A 17 1.30 -5.34 3.88
C LEU A 17 2.69 -5.96 4.04
N LEU A 18 2.90 -6.75 5.11
CA LEU A 18 4.20 -7.38 5.40
C LEU A 18 4.52 -8.57 4.50
N GLN A 19 3.50 -9.21 3.90
CA GLN A 19 3.64 -10.36 2.99
C GLN A 19 3.72 -9.95 1.52
N THR A 20 3.27 -8.75 1.18
CA THR A 20 3.26 -8.25 -0.18
C THR A 20 4.69 -7.94 -0.66
N GLU A 21 5.02 -8.44 -1.85
CA GLU A 21 6.24 -8.07 -2.55
C GLU A 21 6.01 -6.77 -3.34
N PHE A 22 6.74 -5.71 -3.00
CA PHE A 22 6.65 -4.43 -3.68
C PHE A 22 7.66 -4.32 -4.82
N PHE A 23 7.49 -3.26 -5.63
CA PHE A 23 8.36 -2.88 -6.73
C PHE A 23 8.36 -3.82 -7.94
N GLY A 24 7.44 -4.79 -7.97
CA GLY A 24 7.10 -5.51 -9.20
C GLY A 24 6.47 -4.60 -10.25
N PRO A 25 6.54 -4.94 -11.56
CA PRO A 25 5.92 -4.14 -12.60
C PRO A 25 4.39 -4.21 -12.51
N CYS A 26 3.72 -3.08 -12.73
CA CYS A 26 2.26 -3.05 -12.87
C CYS A 26 1.85 -3.68 -14.20
N ALA A 27 0.94 -4.67 -14.15
CA ALA A 27 0.44 -5.36 -15.34
C ALA A 27 -0.31 -4.44 -16.31
N ASP A 28 -1.06 -3.46 -15.78
CA ASP A 28 -1.92 -2.57 -16.57
C ASP A 28 -1.17 -1.36 -17.14
N HIS A 29 0.00 -1.02 -16.58
CA HIS A 29 0.75 0.20 -16.90
C HIS A 29 2.21 -0.07 -17.30
N GLN A 30 2.45 -1.19 -17.98
CA GLN A 30 3.80 -1.63 -18.36
C GLN A 30 4.55 -0.61 -19.23
N ASP A 31 3.84 0.13 -20.08
CA ASP A 31 4.44 1.11 -21.00
C ASP A 31 4.78 2.46 -20.36
N LEU A 32 4.35 2.70 -19.12
CA LEU A 32 4.58 3.96 -18.41
C LEU A 32 5.86 3.91 -17.59
N ARG A 33 6.62 5.00 -17.60
CA ARG A 33 7.74 5.16 -16.66
C ARG A 33 7.23 5.18 -15.22
N LYS A 34 8.02 4.63 -14.28
CA LYS A 34 7.70 4.55 -12.84
C LYS A 34 6.38 3.80 -12.59
N ASN A 35 6.23 2.65 -13.24
CA ASN A 35 5.08 1.75 -13.14
C ASN A 35 5.26 0.65 -12.08
N GLU A 36 6.31 0.73 -11.27
CA GLU A 36 6.54 -0.19 -10.16
C GLU A 36 5.39 -0.07 -9.15
N LYS A 37 4.92 -1.22 -8.66
CA LYS A 37 3.89 -1.28 -7.62
C LYS A 37 4.52 -0.94 -6.27
N ASN A 38 4.52 0.34 -5.93
CA ASN A 38 5.12 0.89 -4.72
C ASN A 38 4.11 1.58 -3.79
N VAL A 39 2.82 1.36 -4.02
CA VAL A 39 1.74 1.87 -3.18
C VAL A 39 0.89 0.69 -2.71
N PHE A 40 0.53 0.66 -1.43
CA PHE A 40 -0.34 -0.35 -0.83
C PHE A 40 -1.67 0.26 -0.43
N CYS A 41 -2.79 -0.32 -0.85
CA CYS A 41 -4.13 0.10 -0.46
C CYS A 41 -4.53 -0.63 0.83
N ILE A 42 -4.78 0.10 1.91
CA ILE A 42 -5.25 -0.46 3.18
C ILE A 42 -6.65 -1.06 3.01
N ASP A 43 -7.55 -0.34 2.34
CA ASP A 43 -8.95 -0.79 2.20
C ASP A 43 -9.09 -2.03 1.30
N CYS A 44 -8.20 -2.19 0.32
CA CYS A 44 -8.23 -3.33 -0.62
C CYS A 44 -7.24 -4.44 -0.28
N ASN A 45 -6.26 -4.19 0.60
CA ASN A 45 -5.12 -5.08 0.85
C ASN A 45 -4.35 -5.47 -0.42
N LEU A 46 -4.12 -4.50 -1.32
CA LEU A 46 -3.49 -4.71 -2.63
C LEU A 46 -2.43 -3.66 -2.93
N GLU A 47 -1.37 -4.10 -3.62
CA GLU A 47 -0.34 -3.22 -4.16
C GLU A 47 -0.62 -2.76 -5.58
N PHE A 48 -0.26 -1.51 -5.85
CA PHE A 48 -0.50 -0.86 -7.13
C PHE A 48 0.57 0.19 -7.41
N CYS A 49 0.67 0.61 -8.67
CA CYS A 49 1.57 1.69 -9.07
C CYS A 49 0.85 3.04 -9.00
N ARG A 50 1.62 4.13 -8.95
CA ARG A 50 1.10 5.51 -8.94
C ARG A 50 0.12 5.88 -10.06
N HIS A 51 0.02 5.08 -11.13
CA HIS A 51 -0.86 5.34 -12.26
C HIS A 51 -2.25 4.72 -12.10
N CYS A 52 -2.42 3.74 -11.19
CA CYS A 52 -3.73 3.15 -10.93
C CYS A 52 -4.65 4.16 -10.23
N LYS A 53 -5.67 4.64 -10.95
CA LYS A 53 -6.64 5.64 -10.44
C LYS A 53 -7.82 5.05 -9.65
N VAL A 54 -7.96 3.73 -9.67
CA VAL A 54 -9.07 2.99 -9.05
C VAL A 54 -9.12 3.20 -7.52
N HIS A 55 -7.98 3.56 -6.91
CA HIS A 55 -7.82 3.73 -5.46
C HIS A 55 -7.76 5.19 -5.00
N SER A 56 -8.22 6.15 -5.80
CA SER A 56 -8.11 7.59 -5.49
C SER A 56 -8.80 8.04 -4.21
N GLN A 57 -9.81 7.30 -3.73
CA GLN A 57 -10.56 7.58 -2.50
C GLN A 57 -10.19 6.64 -1.34
N HIS A 58 -9.25 5.73 -1.54
CA HIS A 58 -8.88 4.74 -0.53
C HIS A 58 -7.68 5.20 0.29
N LEU A 59 -7.57 4.66 1.49
CA LEU A 59 -6.39 4.84 2.32
C LEU A 59 -5.24 4.02 1.73
N SER A 60 -4.10 4.66 1.56
CA SER A 60 -2.94 4.03 0.95
C SER A 60 -1.63 4.44 1.60
N LEU A 61 -0.67 3.52 1.63
CA LEU A 61 0.69 3.73 2.10
C LEU A 61 1.66 3.73 0.91
N GLN A 62 2.59 4.68 0.90
CA GLN A 62 3.68 4.66 -0.06
C GLN A 62 4.86 3.87 0.51
N ILE A 63 5.26 2.84 -0.23
CA ILE A 63 6.43 2.01 0.10
C ILE A 63 7.66 2.61 -0.58
N CYS A 64 8.74 2.72 0.18
CA CYS A 64 10.03 3.22 -0.26
C CYS A 64 11.08 2.10 -0.16
N LYS A 65 12.11 2.14 -1.02
CA LYS A 65 13.30 1.31 -0.85
C LYS A 65 14.33 2.07 -0.02
N TYR A 66 14.80 1.46 1.08
CA TYR A 66 16.02 1.88 1.75
C TYR A 66 17.03 0.74 1.69
N VAL A 67 18.10 0.95 0.90
CA VAL A 67 19.06 -0.09 0.56
C VAL A 67 18.34 -1.28 -0.11
N TYR A 68 18.15 -2.40 0.59
CA TYR A 68 17.48 -3.60 0.08
C TYR A 68 16.15 -3.90 0.78
N GLN A 69 15.67 -3.00 1.64
CA GLN A 69 14.47 -3.20 2.44
C GLN A 69 13.32 -2.31 1.99
N ASP A 70 12.11 -2.87 2.05
CA ASP A 70 10.86 -2.17 1.85
C ASP A 70 10.47 -1.47 3.15
N VAL A 71 10.36 -0.15 3.10
CA VAL A 71 10.11 0.68 4.27
C VAL A 71 8.93 1.63 4.03
N VAL A 72 8.20 1.92 5.10
CA VAL A 72 7.13 2.92 5.11
C VAL A 72 7.57 4.08 5.98
N ARG A 73 7.26 5.31 5.56
CA ARG A 73 7.55 6.50 6.38
C ARG A 73 6.69 6.47 7.63
N LEU A 74 7.32 6.71 8.78
CA LEU A 74 6.63 6.77 10.07
C LEU A 74 5.45 7.75 10.05
N GLN A 75 5.60 8.90 9.40
CA GLN A 75 4.54 9.91 9.28
C GLN A 75 3.30 9.41 8.53
N ASP A 76 3.47 8.51 7.56
CA ASP A 76 2.33 7.91 6.85
C ASP A 76 1.70 6.80 7.68
N MET A 77 2.52 6.00 8.36
CA MET A 77 2.06 4.93 9.24
C MET A 77 1.27 5.44 10.46
N GLN A 78 1.71 6.55 11.05
CA GLN A 78 1.08 7.21 12.22
C GLN A 78 -0.35 7.69 11.97
N LYS A 79 -0.74 7.89 10.70
CA LYS A 79 -2.12 8.24 10.33
C LYS A 79 -3.08 7.07 10.53
N HIS A 80 -2.57 5.85 10.67
CA HIS A 80 -3.36 4.62 10.65
C HIS A 80 -3.17 3.76 11.90
N ILE A 81 -2.00 3.81 12.56
CA ILE A 81 -1.72 3.07 13.79
C ILE A 81 -0.99 3.95 14.82
N ASP A 82 -1.11 3.58 16.10
CA ASP A 82 -0.34 4.22 17.17
C ASP A 82 1.14 3.81 17.08
N CYS A 83 1.97 4.72 16.60
CA CYS A 83 3.42 4.54 16.56
C CYS A 83 4.17 5.23 17.72
N SER A 84 3.49 5.61 18.81
CA SER A 84 4.11 6.32 19.94
C SER A 84 5.29 5.58 20.60
N ARG A 85 5.37 4.25 20.40
CA ARG A 85 6.43 3.38 20.93
C ARG A 85 7.57 3.11 19.95
N ILE A 86 7.55 3.68 18.75
CA ILE A 86 8.61 3.56 17.74
C ILE A 86 9.57 4.75 17.91
N GLN A 87 10.86 4.49 18.13
CA GLN A 87 11.91 5.50 18.38
C GLN A 87 12.79 5.75 17.16
#